data_AF-A0A950F5Z0-F1
#
_entry.id   AF-A0A950F5Z0-F1
#
_cell.length_a   1.000
_cell.length_b   1.000
_cell.length_c   1.000
_cell.angle_alpha   90.00
_cell.angle_beta   90.00
_cell.angle_gamma   90.00
#
_symmetry.space_group_name_H-M   'P 1'
#
loop_
_entity.id
_entity.type
_entity.pdbx_description
1 polymer ?
#
loop_
_entity_poly.entity_id
_entity_poly.type
_entity_poly.pdbx_seq_one_letter_code
_entity_poly.pdbx_strand_id
1 'polypeptide(L)'
;AAEAFCDRVYEVDGTLRNRSHPDAVIEDPERAAKQAVDIVVHGHVRAVNGVAIGVHAQSLCVHGDSKNAVETAAAIRAALKRSGADVVPLATIV
;
A
#
# COMPACT_ATOMS: atom_id res chain seq x y z
N ALA A 1 -9.42 1.29 13.77
CA ALA A 1 -8.29 0.98 12.89
C ALA A 1 -8.37 1.88 11.66
N ALA A 2 -7.25 2.43 11.22
CA ALA A 2 -7.10 3.15 9.97
C ALA A 2 -6.62 2.19 8.88
N GLU A 3 -7.07 2.44 7.65
CA GLU A 3 -6.71 1.68 6.45
C GLU A 3 -5.81 2.54 5.54
N ALA A 4 -4.82 1.91 4.92
CA ALA A 4 -4.02 2.50 3.86
C ALA A 4 -4.07 1.63 2.58
N PHE A 5 -3.63 2.19 1.46
CA PHE A 5 -3.77 1.59 0.13
C PHE A 5 -2.39 1.38 -0.49
N CYS A 6 -1.99 0.14 -0.72
CA CYS A 6 -0.69 -0.17 -1.31
C CYS A 6 -0.66 -0.04 -2.84
N ASP A 7 -1.83 -0.03 -3.49
CA ASP A 7 -2.01 0.02 -4.95
C ASP A 7 -2.54 1.37 -5.46
N ARG A 8 -2.59 2.39 -4.58
CA ARG A 8 -3.03 3.75 -4.94
C ARG A 8 -1.91 4.75 -4.73
N VAL A 9 -1.86 5.74 -5.62
CA VAL A 9 -0.97 6.90 -5.46
C VAL A 9 -1.61 7.90 -4.50
N TYR A 10 -0.78 8.46 -3.62
CA TYR A 10 -1.18 9.50 -2.67
C TYR A 10 -0.85 10.89 -3.22
N GLU A 11 -1.71 11.86 -2.93
CA GLU A 11 -1.42 13.29 -3.04
C GLU A 11 -0.58 13.76 -1.86
N VAL A 12 0.03 14.95 -1.98
CA VAL A 12 0.92 15.52 -0.95
C VAL A 12 0.20 15.79 0.37
N ASP A 13 -1.12 16.02 0.32
CA ASP A 13 -1.97 16.24 1.49
C ASP A 13 -2.41 14.93 2.19
N GLY A 14 -1.95 13.77 1.70
CA GLY A 14 -2.30 12.46 2.25
C GLY A 14 -3.60 11.86 1.70
N THR A 15 -4.32 12.58 0.84
CA THR A 15 -5.49 12.03 0.16
C THR A 15 -5.06 11.08 -0.97
N LEU A 16 -5.99 10.23 -1.44
CA LEU A 16 -5.72 9.38 -2.60
C LEU A 16 -5.90 10.17 -3.89
N ARG A 17 -4.96 10.01 -4.82
CA ARG A 17 -5.02 10.58 -6.16
C ARG A 17 -6.31 10.16 -6.87
N ASN A 18 -6.99 11.10 -7.50
CA ASN A 18 -8.25 10.85 -8.18
C ASN A 18 -8.07 9.80 -9.29
N ARG A 19 -8.97 8.80 -9.33
CA ARG A 19 -8.93 7.69 -10.30
C ARG A 19 -9.00 8.13 -11.78
N SER A 20 -9.45 9.35 -12.07
CA SER A 20 -9.42 9.89 -13.43
C SER A 20 -8.01 10.12 -13.98
N HIS A 21 -7.00 10.21 -13.10
CA HIS A 21 -5.61 10.32 -13.52
C HIS A 21 -5.06 8.94 -13.94
N PRO A 22 -4.29 8.87 -15.05
CA PRO A 22 -3.76 7.61 -15.57
C PRO A 22 -2.73 6.96 -14.63
N ASP A 23 -2.13 7.73 -13.72
CA ASP A 23 -1.15 7.29 -12.73
C ASP A 23 -1.75 7.09 -11.33
N ALA A 24 -3.07 7.14 -11.17
CA ALA A 24 -3.73 7.04 -9.86
C ALA A 24 -3.65 5.64 -9.22
N VAL A 25 -3.36 4.62 -10.03
CA VAL A 25 -3.26 3.21 -9.62
C VAL A 25 -1.85 2.71 -9.90
N ILE A 26 -1.30 1.97 -8.94
CA ILE A 26 0.00 1.31 -9.05
C ILE A 26 -0.25 -0.09 -9.61
N GLU A 27 -0.13 -0.23 -10.93
CA GLU A 27 -0.33 -1.52 -11.62
C GLU A 27 0.88 -2.46 -11.51
N ASP A 28 2.04 -2.00 -11.03
CA ASP A 28 3.22 -2.84 -10.87
C ASP A 28 3.22 -3.53 -9.49
N PRO A 29 3.14 -4.87 -9.41
CA PRO A 29 3.16 -5.62 -8.16
C PRO A 29 4.33 -5.28 -7.24
N GLU A 30 5.53 -5.06 -7.79
CA GLU A 30 6.73 -4.80 -7.00
C GLU A 30 6.70 -3.38 -6.42
N ARG A 31 6.15 -2.40 -7.16
CA ARG A 31 5.94 -1.05 -6.64
C ARG A 31 4.90 -1.05 -5.53
N ALA A 32 3.80 -1.78 -5.69
CA ALA A 32 2.76 -1.90 -4.65
C ALA A 32 3.32 -2.60 -3.40
N ALA A 33 4.11 -3.66 -3.58
CA ALA A 33 4.78 -4.37 -2.49
C ALA A 33 5.77 -3.46 -1.74
N LYS A 34 6.55 -2.66 -2.46
CA LYS A 34 7.44 -1.67 -1.85
C LYS A 34 6.65 -0.65 -1.03
N GLN A 35 5.56 -0.09 -1.57
CA GLN A 35 4.73 0.86 -0.84
C GLN A 35 4.11 0.24 0.42
N ALA A 36 3.67 -1.03 0.37
CA ALA A 36 3.18 -1.75 1.54
C ALA A 36 4.24 -1.82 2.66
N VAL A 37 5.50 -2.12 2.30
CA VAL A 37 6.62 -2.13 3.27
C VAL A 37 6.89 -0.72 3.80
N ASP A 38 6.91 0.31 2.94
CA ASP A 38 7.10 1.70 3.36
C ASP A 38 6.03 2.12 4.38
N ILE A 39 4.76 1.73 4.17
CA ILE A 39 3.66 2.02 5.09
C ILE A 39 3.86 1.29 6.43
N VAL A 40 4.06 -0.02 6.40
CA VAL A 40 4.03 -0.86 7.61
C VAL A 40 5.29 -0.71 8.45
N VAL A 41 6.47 -0.66 7.80
CA VAL A 41 7.77 -0.65 8.48
C VAL A 41 8.26 0.77 8.73
N HIS A 42 7.98 1.69 7.81
CA HIS A 42 8.53 3.05 7.84
C HIS A 42 7.49 4.15 8.10
N GLY A 43 6.20 3.82 8.20
CA GLY A 43 5.14 4.77 8.54
C GLY A 43 4.93 5.88 7.51
N HIS A 44 5.26 5.65 6.24
CA HIS A 44 5.09 6.67 5.20
C HIS A 44 4.77 6.08 3.82
N VAL A 45 4.31 6.94 2.92
CA VAL A 45 4.19 6.67 1.48
C VAL A 45 4.92 7.74 0.69
N ARG A 46 5.23 7.44 -0.58
CA ARG A 46 5.70 8.47 -1.52
C ARG A 46 4.49 9.06 -2.25
N ALA A 47 4.26 10.34 -2.06
CA ALA A 47 3.26 11.09 -2.79
C ALA A 47 3.61 11.16 -4.30
N VAL A 48 2.67 11.62 -5.11
CA VAL A 48 2.83 11.73 -6.58
C VAL A 48 4.06 12.54 -7.01
N ASN A 49 4.50 13.51 -6.21
CA ASN A 49 5.70 14.32 -6.47
C ASN A 49 7.00 13.71 -5.89
N GLY A 50 6.95 12.49 -5.34
CA GLY A 50 8.08 11.78 -4.74
C GLY A 50 8.37 12.10 -3.28
N VAL A 51 7.68 13.09 -2.68
CA VAL A 51 7.84 13.46 -1.27
C VAL A 51 7.28 12.36 -0.38
N ALA A 52 8.02 12.02 0.69
CA ALA A 52 7.53 11.10 1.71
C ALA A 52 6.53 11.81 2.62
N ILE A 53 5.33 11.23 2.78
CA ILE A 53 4.29 11.73 3.67
C ILE A 53 3.94 10.66 4.70
N GLY A 54 3.73 11.08 5.95
CA GLY A 54 3.43 10.16 7.06
C GLY A 54 2.06 9.51 6.88
N VAL A 55 2.01 8.19 7.06
CA VAL A 55 0.77 7.39 7.02
C VAL A 55 0.81 6.36 8.14
N HIS A 56 -0.25 6.33 8.94
CA HIS A 56 -0.42 5.34 10.01
C HIS A 56 -1.68 4.53 9.76
N ALA A 57 -1.52 3.22 9.55
CA ALA A 57 -2.62 2.29 9.31
C ALA A 57 -2.37 0.94 9.98
N GLN A 58 -3.45 0.27 10.38
CA GLN A 58 -3.42 -1.10 10.91
C GLN A 58 -3.87 -2.14 9.86
N SER A 59 -4.46 -1.69 8.75
CA SER A 59 -4.80 -2.55 7.61
C SER A 59 -4.32 -1.95 6.30
N LEU A 60 -3.97 -2.83 5.36
CA LEU A 60 -3.70 -2.48 3.96
C LEU A 60 -4.82 -3.04 3.09
N CYS A 61 -5.44 -2.18 2.29
CA CYS A 61 -6.38 -2.59 1.25
C CYS A 61 -5.61 -3.09 0.03
N VAL A 62 -6.05 -4.22 -0.53
CA VAL A 62 -5.54 -4.79 -1.79
C VAL A 62 -6.75 -5.04 -2.70
N HIS A 63 -6.76 -4.45 -3.89
CA HIS A 63 -7.87 -4.59 -4.83
C HIS A 63 -7.83 -5.93 -5.59
N GLY A 64 -9.00 -6.57 -5.74
CA GLY A 64 -9.16 -7.88 -6.37
C GLY A 64 -9.58 -7.85 -7.85
N ASP A 65 -9.91 -6.67 -8.38
CA ASP A 65 -10.53 -6.44 -9.69
C ASP A 65 -9.54 -6.05 -10.80
N SER A 66 -8.26 -5.87 -10.45
CA SER A 66 -7.18 -5.59 -11.42
C SER A 66 -6.68 -6.87 -12.09
N LYS A 67 -6.19 -6.79 -13.34
CA LYS A 67 -5.69 -7.95 -14.10
C LYS A 67 -4.60 -8.74 -13.37
N ASN A 68 -3.78 -8.04 -12.59
CA ASN A 68 -2.66 -8.55 -11.81
C ASN A 68 -2.95 -8.63 -10.30
N ALA A 69 -4.22 -8.60 -9.88
CA ALA A 69 -4.59 -8.53 -8.46
C ALA A 69 -3.94 -9.63 -7.60
N VAL A 70 -3.94 -10.87 -8.08
CA VAL A 70 -3.34 -12.01 -7.37
C VAL A 70 -1.82 -11.87 -7.27
N GLU A 71 -1.17 -11.41 -8.34
CA GLU A 71 0.28 -11.20 -8.39
C GLU A 71 0.70 -10.09 -7.43
N THR A 72 -0.05 -8.99 -7.40
CA THR A 72 0.10 -7.87 -6.47
C THR A 72 -0.05 -8.33 -5.02
N ALA A 73 -1.13 -9.05 -4.70
CA ALA A 73 -1.34 -9.58 -3.36
C ALA A 73 -0.21 -10.53 -2.90
N ALA A 74 0.26 -11.40 -3.80
CA ALA A 74 1.37 -12.31 -3.54
C ALA A 74 2.69 -11.56 -3.30
N ALA A 75 3.01 -10.55 -4.13
CA ALA A 75 4.20 -9.73 -4.00
C ALA A 75 4.21 -8.95 -2.67
N ILE A 76 3.09 -8.31 -2.32
CA ILE A 76 2.91 -7.59 -1.05
C ILE A 76 3.15 -8.53 0.14
N ARG A 77 2.47 -9.68 0.17
CA ARG A 77 2.60 -10.64 1.27
C ARG A 77 4.04 -11.15 1.42
N ALA A 78 4.70 -11.44 0.30
CA ALA A 78 6.09 -11.90 0.32
C ALA A 78 7.04 -10.81 0.81
N ALA A 79 6.84 -9.55 0.39
CA ALA A 79 7.68 -8.42 0.80
C ALA A 79 7.51 -8.08 2.29
N LEU A 80 6.29 -8.07 2.81
CA LEU A 80 6.03 -7.87 4.23
C LEU A 80 6.70 -8.95 5.07
N LYS A 81 6.54 -10.22 4.69
CA LYS A 81 7.19 -11.35 5.36
C LYS A 81 8.72 -11.22 5.36
N ARG A 82 9.33 -10.87 4.23
CA ARG A 82 10.79 -10.63 4.13
C ARG A 82 11.25 -9.47 5.02
N SER A 83 10.38 -8.50 5.27
CA SER A 83 10.66 -7.33 6.11
C SER A 83 10.36 -7.57 7.60
N GLY A 84 10.00 -8.80 7.98
CA GLY A 84 9.70 -9.15 9.37
C GLY A 84 8.30 -8.73 9.84
N ALA A 85 7.40 -8.37 8.94
CA ALA A 85 6.02 -8.04 9.25
C ALA A 85 5.09 -9.24 9.00
N ASP A 86 4.39 -9.66 10.05
CA ASP A 86 3.37 -10.71 9.94
C ASP A 86 2.02 -10.15 9.47
N VAL A 87 1.34 -10.92 8.63
CA VAL A 87 -0.03 -10.62 8.19
C VAL A 87 -0.99 -11.46 9.03
N VAL A 88 -1.74 -10.80 9.89
CA VAL A 88 -2.68 -11.42 10.83
C VAL A 88 -4.07 -10.77 10.73
N PRO A 89 -5.14 -11.44 11.19
CA PRO A 89 -6.44 -10.80 11.35
C PRO A 89 -6.34 -9.57 12.25
N LEU A 90 -7.10 -8.52 11.94
CA LEU A 90 -7.09 -7.28 12.73
C LEU A 90 -7.39 -7.53 14.21
N ALA A 91 -8.29 -8.47 14.52
CA ALA A 91 -8.64 -8.87 15.89
C ALA A 91 -7.47 -9.42 16.72
N THR A 92 -6.33 -9.76 16.10
CA THR A 92 -5.12 -10.25 16.79
C THR A 92 -4.20 -9.11 17.27
N ILE A 93 -4.41 -7.87 16.80
CA ILE A 93 -3.56 -6.71 17.09
C ILE A 93 -4.31 -5.54 17.74
N VAL A 94 -5.60 -5.69 18.03
CA VAL A 94 -6.46 -4.70 18.70
C VAL A 94 -6.93 -5.18 20.06
#